data_AF-A0A2E1AIC0-F1
#
_entry.id   AF-A0A2E1AIC0-F1
#
_cell.length_a   1.000
_cell.length_b   1.000
_cell.length_c   1.000
_cell.angle_alpha   90.00
_cell.angle_beta   90.00
_cell.angle_gamma   90.00
#
_symmetry.space_group_name_H-M   'P 1'
#
loop_
_entity.id
_entity.type
_entity.pdbx_description
1 polymer ?
#
loop_
_entity_poly.entity_id
_entity_poly.type
_entity_poly.pdbx_seq_one_letter_code
_entity_poly.pdbx_strand_id
1 'polypeptide(L)'
;MIDLNGQPLRVLTEILNNLAPVELEGMRLLAQLRPDSPRLLPSVIGIDRDTLRRATSEIIDYTGRCQRMRSRMIALNPVPLTGLTLPEFGL
;
A
#
# COMPACT_ATOMS: atom_id res chain seq x y z
N MET A 1 33.07 -5.76 -17.06
CA MET A 1 32.57 -4.38 -16.83
C MET A 1 31.10 -4.39 -17.22
N ILE A 2 30.20 -4.58 -16.25
CA ILE A 2 28.76 -4.73 -16.51
C ILE A 2 28.15 -3.33 -16.50
N ASP A 3 27.53 -2.94 -17.61
CA ASP A 3 26.82 -1.68 -17.76
C ASP A 3 25.53 -1.73 -16.93
N LEU A 4 25.46 -0.92 -15.87
CA LEU A 4 24.42 -0.93 -14.84
C LEU A 4 23.34 0.15 -15.06
N ASN A 5 23.34 0.85 -16.20
CA ASN A 5 22.52 2.06 -16.35
C ASN A 5 21.03 1.84 -16.68
N GLY A 6 20.57 0.60 -16.90
CA GLY A 6 19.15 0.32 -17.24
C GLY A 6 18.54 -0.97 -16.67
N GLN A 7 19.36 -1.90 -16.17
CA GLN A 7 18.88 -3.16 -15.58
C GLN A 7 18.25 -2.99 -14.18
N PRO A 8 18.81 -2.19 -13.26
CA PRO A 8 18.29 -2.07 -11.90
C PRO A 8 16.88 -1.46 -11.85
N LEU A 9 16.59 -0.50 -12.73
CA LEU A 9 15.29 0.16 -12.82
C LEU A 9 14.21 -0.79 -13.34
N ARG A 10 14.50 -1.59 -14.37
CA ARG A 10 13.54 -2.58 -14.89
C ARG A 10 13.21 -3.62 -13.82
N VAL A 11 14.23 -4.15 -13.14
CA VAL A 11 14.05 -5.12 -12.06
C VAL A 11 13.25 -4.52 -10.90
N LEU A 12 13.53 -3.28 -10.49
CA LEU A 12 12.77 -2.62 -9.44
C LEU A 12 11.31 -2.39 -9.84
N THR A 13 11.06 -1.89 -11.05
CA THR A 13 9.70 -1.70 -11.57
C THR A 13 8.94 -3.02 -11.67
N GLU A 14 9.58 -4.08 -12.17
CA GLU A 14 8.99 -5.43 -12.20
C GLU A 14 8.68 -5.95 -10.79
N ILE A 15 9.57 -5.74 -9.81
CA ILE A 15 9.32 -6.11 -8.42
C ILE A 15 8.11 -5.32 -7.88
N LEU A 16 8.09 -4.00 -8.05
CA LEU A 16 7.00 -3.15 -7.56
C LEU A 16 5.65 -3.48 -8.20
N ASN A 17 5.62 -3.77 -9.50
CA ASN A 17 4.40 -4.16 -10.22
C ASN A 17 3.87 -5.55 -9.84
N ASN A 18 4.74 -6.44 -9.35
CA ASN A 18 4.37 -7.79 -8.95
C ASN A 18 4.15 -7.93 -7.44
N LEU A 19 4.29 -6.85 -6.66
CA LEU A 19 3.94 -6.87 -5.24
C LEU A 19 2.41 -6.99 -5.11
N ALA A 20 1.96 -8.13 -4.59
CA ALA A 20 0.57 -8.29 -4.22
C ALA A 20 0.18 -7.21 -3.20
N PRO A 21 -0.98 -6.56 -3.37
CA PRO A 21 -1.53 -5.67 -2.34
C PRO A 21 -1.61 -6.39 -1.00
N VAL A 22 -1.28 -5.68 0.07
CA VAL A 22 -1.45 -6.22 1.41
C VAL A 22 -2.93 -6.21 1.75
N GLU A 23 -3.51 -7.41 1.83
CA GLU A 23 -4.90 -7.60 2.20
C GLU A 23 -5.07 -7.43 3.72
N LEU A 24 -5.60 -6.28 4.12
CA LEU A 24 -5.96 -5.98 5.52
C LEU A 24 -7.48 -6.13 5.69
N GLU A 25 -7.91 -6.78 6.77
CA GLU A 25 -9.32 -6.96 7.10
C GLU A 25 -10.04 -5.60 7.18
N GLY A 26 -9.38 -4.60 7.78
CA GLY A 26 -9.91 -3.24 7.86
C GLY A 26 -10.11 -2.56 6.50
N MET A 27 -9.22 -2.79 5.53
CA MET A 27 -9.39 -2.25 4.18
C MET A 27 -10.56 -2.90 3.45
N ARG A 28 -10.77 -4.20 3.65
CA ARG A 28 -11.92 -4.93 3.12
C ARG A 28 -13.23 -4.44 3.73
N LEU A 29 -13.24 -4.12 5.03
CA LEU A 29 -14.41 -3.52 5.69
C LEU A 29 -14.71 -2.13 5.14
N LEU A 30 -13.70 -1.27 4.99
CA LEU A 30 -13.88 0.07 4.41
C LEU A 30 -14.41 0.01 2.97
N ALA A 31 -13.95 -0.93 2.16
CA ALA A 31 -14.46 -1.12 0.79
C ALA A 31 -15.96 -1.47 0.76
N GLN A 32 -16.44 -2.25 1.73
CA GLN A 32 -17.87 -2.60 1.87
C GLN A 32 -18.73 -1.42 2.34
N LEU A 33 -18.12 -0.44 3.01
CA LEU A 33 -18.79 0.73 3.59
C LEU A 33 -18.75 1.98 2.70
N ARG A 34 -18.24 1.87 1.45
CA ARG A 34 -18.12 3.02 0.54
C ARG A 34 -19.48 3.68 0.27
N PRO A 35 -19.55 5.03 0.21
CA PRO A 35 -20.77 5.78 -0.07
C PRO A 35 -21.52 5.37 -1.34
N ASP A 36 -20.78 4.90 -2.33
CA ASP A 36 -21.29 4.57 -3.66
C ASP A 36 -21.80 3.12 -3.74
N SER A 37 -21.65 2.35 -2.64
CA SER A 37 -22.15 0.99 -2.53
C SER A 37 -23.63 1.03 -2.11
N PRO A 38 -24.57 0.43 -2.85
CA PRO A 38 -26.02 0.53 -2.59
C PRO A 38 -26.49 -0.13 -1.28
N ARG A 39 -25.59 -0.44 -0.35
CA ARG A 39 -25.84 -1.18 0.91
C ARG A 39 -25.56 -0.35 2.17
N LEU A 40 -25.65 0.97 2.06
CA LEU A 40 -25.04 1.91 3.02
C LEU A 40 -25.55 1.92 4.48
N LEU A 41 -26.55 1.14 4.88
CA LEU A 41 -27.09 1.24 6.24
C LEU A 41 -27.35 -0.11 6.94
N PRO A 42 -27.72 -1.21 6.28
CA PRO A 42 -27.94 -2.49 6.98
C PRO A 42 -26.65 -3.26 7.34
N SER A 43 -25.52 -2.99 6.70
CA SER A 43 -24.28 -3.78 6.88
C SER A 43 -23.42 -3.33 8.07
N VAL A 44 -23.49 -2.06 8.48
CA VAL A 44 -22.84 -1.56 9.71
C VAL A 44 -23.43 -2.22 10.95
N ILE A 45 -24.71 -2.61 10.90
CA ILE A 45 -25.44 -3.29 11.99
C ILE A 45 -24.90 -4.72 12.22
N GLY A 46 -24.23 -5.32 11.24
CA GLY A 46 -23.73 -6.70 11.31
C GLY A 46 -22.24 -6.85 11.65
N ILE A 47 -21.48 -5.76 11.76
CA ILE A 47 -20.06 -5.84 12.12
C ILE A 47 -19.94 -5.77 13.63
N ASP A 48 -19.48 -6.87 14.23
CA ASP A 48 -19.26 -6.91 15.67
C ASP A 48 -18.08 -6.01 16.09
N ARG A 49 -18.12 -5.57 17.35
CA ARG A 49 -17.12 -4.64 17.91
C ARG A 49 -15.72 -5.24 17.95
N ASP A 50 -15.60 -6.56 18.13
CA ASP A 50 -14.30 -7.23 18.17
C ASP A 50 -13.65 -7.27 16.80
N THR A 51 -14.43 -7.45 15.74
CA THR A 51 -13.98 -7.35 14.35
C THR A 51 -13.50 -5.94 14.03
N LEU A 52 -14.24 -4.90 14.44
CA LEU A 52 -13.78 -3.52 14.31
C LEU A 52 -12.47 -3.26 15.05
N ARG A 53 -12.35 -3.77 16.29
CA ARG A 53 -11.14 -3.63 17.09
C ARG A 53 -9.94 -4.29 16.40
N ARG A 54 -10.08 -5.56 15.97
CA ARG A 54 -9.02 -6.32 15.29
C ARG A 54 -8.60 -5.63 13.99
N ALA A 55 -9.54 -5.27 13.14
CA ALA A 55 -9.29 -4.56 11.90
C ALA A 55 -8.57 -3.22 12.11
N THR A 56 -8.97 -2.47 13.14
CA THR A 56 -8.32 -1.18 13.48
C THR A 56 -6.90 -1.39 13.97
N SER A 57 -6.69 -2.35 14.88
CA SER A 57 -5.34 -2.71 15.35
C SER A 57 -4.43 -3.13 14.20
N GLU A 58 -4.94 -3.92 13.26
CA GLU A 58 -4.20 -4.38 12.10
C GLU A 58 -3.73 -3.22 11.21
N ILE A 59 -4.60 -2.24 10.93
CA ILE A 59 -4.25 -1.02 10.17
C ILE A 59 -3.15 -0.21 10.89
N ILE A 60 -3.27 -0.05 12.21
CA ILE A 60 -2.30 0.70 13.02
C ILE A 60 -0.94 0.01 12.96
N ASP A 61 -0.91 -1.31 13.18
CA ASP A 61 0.32 -2.10 13.18
C ASP A 61 1.00 -2.09 11.81
N TYR A 62 0.22 -2.25 10.74
CA TYR A 62 0.74 -2.17 9.38
C TYR A 62 1.31 -0.79 9.08
N THR A 63 0.59 0.28 9.44
CA THR A 63 1.06 1.66 9.29
C THR A 63 2.37 1.88 10.04
N GLY A 64 2.49 1.36 11.26
CA GLY A 64 3.72 1.40 12.04
C GLY A 64 4.88 0.66 11.37
N ARG A 65 4.63 -0.49 10.74
CA ARG A 65 5.65 -1.20 9.94
C ARG A 65 6.10 -0.38 8.74
N CYS A 66 5.17 0.23 8.00
CA CYS A 66 5.47 1.09 6.86
C CYS A 66 6.31 2.30 7.27
N GLN A 67 5.98 2.96 8.39
CA GLN A 67 6.76 4.08 8.92
C GLN A 67 8.19 3.67 9.28
N ARG A 68 8.36 2.53 9.97
CA ARG A 68 9.70 2.01 10.30
C ARG A 68 10.49 1.68 9.04
N MET A 69 9.87 1.06 8.04
CA MET A 69 10.52 0.76 6.77
C MET A 69 10.93 2.05 6.05
N ARG A 70 10.04 3.04 5.97
CA ARG A 70 10.34 4.35 5.39
C ARG A 70 11.53 5.01 6.07
N SER A 71 11.60 5.02 7.40
CA SER A 71 12.74 5.56 8.14
C SER A 71 14.05 4.86 7.80
N ARG A 72 14.02 3.53 7.61
CA ARG A 72 15.20 2.77 7.16
C ARG A 72 15.58 3.09 5.72
N MET A 73 14.61 3.31 4.83
CA MET A 73 14.86 3.65 3.43
C MET A 73 15.40 5.07 3.26
N ILE A 74 14.92 6.05 4.04
CA ILE A 74 15.44 7.42 4.02
C ILE A 74 16.92 7.48 4.40
N ALA A 75 17.39 6.55 5.24
CA ALA A 75 18.80 6.43 5.60
C ALA A 75 19.67 5.82 4.48
N LEU A 76 19.09 5.33 3.39
CA LEU A 76 19.81 4.83 2.22
C LEU A 76 20.02 5.97 1.22
N ASN A 77 21.13 5.93 0.46
CA ASN A 77 21.32 6.85 -0.66
C ASN A 77 20.18 6.64 -1.68
N PRO A 78 19.42 7.69 -2.04
CA PRO A 78 18.34 7.56 -3.01
C PRO A 78 18.90 7.10 -4.35
N VAL A 79 18.28 6.08 -4.94
CA VAL A 79 18.54 5.70 -6.33
C VAL A 79 17.66 6.59 -7.20
N PRO A 80 18.24 7.53 -7.97
CA PRO A 80 17.44 8.37 -8.86
C PRO A 80 16.78 7.49 -9.92
N LEU A 81 15.45 7.45 -9.92
CA LEU A 81 14.67 6.78 -10.94
C LEU A 81 14.57 7.72 -12.14
N THR A 82 15.51 7.61 -13.08
CA THR A 82 15.46 8.35 -14.34
C THR A 82 14.65 7.57 -15.39
N GLY A 83 13.77 8.25 -16.12
CA GLY A 83 13.01 7.65 -17.23
C GLY A 83 11.71 6.93 -16.84
N LEU A 84 11.22 7.09 -15.61
CA LEU A 84 9.84 6.71 -15.26
C LEU A 84 8.91 7.91 -15.49
N THR A 85 7.98 7.79 -16.43
CA THR A 85 6.82 8.68 -16.51
C THR A 85 5.80 8.17 -15.50
N LEU A 86 5.46 9.00 -14.51
CA LEU A 86 4.43 8.67 -13.51
C LEU A 86 3.16 9.45 -13.89
N PRO A 87 2.28 8.89 -14.73
CA PRO A 87 1.15 9.62 -15.30
C PRO A 87 0.18 10.16 -14.23
N GLU A 88 0.05 9.50 -13.08
CA GLU A 88 -0.74 10.00 -11.95
C GLU A 88 -0.17 11.26 -11.25
N PHE A 89 1.10 11.59 -11.48
CA PHE A 89 1.75 12.77 -10.88
C PHE A 89 2.16 13.83 -11.90
N GLY A 90 1.89 13.62 -13.19
CA GLY A 90 2.17 14.58 -14.27
C GLY A 90 3.65 14.96 -14.42
N LEU A 91 4.55 14.12 -13.92
CA LEU A 91 6.01 14.27 -14.01
C LEU A 91 6.60 13.32 -15.07
#